data_AF-A0A8J6KM75-F1
#
_entry.id   AF-A0A8J6KM75-F1
#
_cell.length_a   1.000
_cell.length_b   1.000
_cell.length_c   1.000
_cell.angle_alpha   90.00
_cell.angle_beta   90.00
_cell.angle_gamma   90.00
#
_symmetry.space_group_name_H-M   'P 1'
#
loop_
_entity.id
_entity.type
_entity.pdbx_description
1 polymer ?
#
loop_
_entity_poly.entity_id
_entity_poly.type
_entity_poly.pdbx_seq_one_letter_code
_entity_poly.pdbx_strand_id
1 'polypeptide(L)'
;MGKFMKPGKVVLVLAGRYSGRKAVIVKNIDDGTSDRPYSHALVAGIDRYPRKVTAAMGKKKVAKRSKIKSFVKVYNYNHLMPTRYSVDIPLDKTVVNKDVFRDPALKRKARREAKVKFEERRKNEPKRSSSPYIGLDSPMSSNRPLQQVLCKLQEEQSRLKVKLQDLQQLKKGLVNFPRNEIPFPVPEVPLVFQGRTQQGRQAPKFMVSNLEICCPLPEGSALVTFDDPKVADQLIQQKDHKIDIEDCRLRVQIQPLELPVVTNIQVSSQPDNHRVLVSGFPAGLKLSEEELLDKLEIFFGKAKNGGGDVETREMLQGTVMLGFTDEKVAQHLCQIGQFTVPLGRQQVPLRVSPYVSGEIQKAMIKSQQVLHSVLVTNIPDILDAQELHDILEIHFQKPTRGGGEVEALTVVPPGQQGLAVFSSMSS
;
A
#
# COMPACT_ATOMS: atom_id res chain seq x y z
N MET A 1 33.09 -7.22 0.41
CA MET A 1 31.68 -7.67 0.53
C MET A 1 31.63 -9.20 0.45
N GLY A 2 30.87 -9.86 1.33
CA GLY A 2 30.72 -11.32 1.30
C GLY A 2 29.84 -11.79 0.13
N LYS A 3 30.26 -12.83 -0.61
CA LYS A 3 29.46 -13.44 -1.68
C LYS A 3 28.17 -14.05 -1.10
N PHE A 4 27.00 -13.58 -1.53
CA PHE A 4 25.69 -14.03 -1.00
C PHE A 4 25.03 -15.17 -1.80
N MET A 5 25.46 -15.40 -3.05
CA MET A 5 25.03 -16.51 -3.89
C MET A 5 25.79 -17.79 -3.54
N LYS A 6 25.39 -18.46 -2.45
CA LYS A 6 26.02 -19.70 -1.95
C LYS A 6 25.11 -20.92 -2.14
N PRO A 7 25.67 -22.15 -2.22
CA PRO A 7 24.88 -23.37 -2.17
C PRO A 7 23.95 -23.39 -0.95
N GLY A 8 22.73 -23.92 -1.13
CA GLY A 8 21.69 -23.94 -0.10
C GLY A 8 20.89 -22.62 0.02
N LYS A 9 21.27 -21.55 -0.69
CA LYS A 9 20.45 -20.33 -0.76
C LYS A 9 19.24 -20.53 -1.68
N VAL A 10 18.10 -20.00 -1.24
CA VAL A 10 16.87 -19.98 -2.04
C VAL A 10 16.92 -18.78 -2.97
N VAL A 11 16.59 -19.02 -4.23
CA VAL A 11 16.52 -18.03 -5.29
C VAL A 11 15.18 -18.12 -5.99
N LEU A 12 14.70 -17.00 -6.52
CA LEU A 12 13.53 -16.95 -7.38
C LEU A 12 13.97 -16.80 -8.83
N VAL A 13 13.44 -17.64 -9.72
CA VAL A 13 13.78 -17.59 -11.14
C VAL A 13 13.02 -16.45 -11.81
N LEU A 14 13.72 -15.53 -12.45
CA LEU A 14 13.13 -14.35 -13.10
C LEU A 14 12.69 -14.63 -14.55
N ALA A 15 13.44 -15.47 -15.27
CA ALA A 15 13.27 -15.64 -16.72
C ALA A 15 13.18 -17.10 -17.21
N GLY A 16 12.55 -17.28 -18.37
CA GLY A 16 12.38 -18.55 -19.07
C GLY A 16 11.24 -19.43 -18.54
N ARG A 17 11.19 -20.69 -18.98
CA ARG A 17 10.09 -21.65 -18.69
C ARG A 17 9.69 -21.77 -17.22
N TYR A 18 10.61 -21.55 -16.29
CA TYR A 18 10.39 -21.70 -14.85
C TYR A 18 10.37 -20.36 -14.11
N SER A 19 10.05 -19.24 -14.80
CA SER A 19 9.89 -17.94 -14.14
C SER A 19 8.85 -17.99 -13.02
N GLY A 20 9.09 -17.22 -11.95
CA GLY A 20 8.29 -17.21 -10.73
C GLY A 20 8.43 -18.47 -9.85
N ARG A 21 9.26 -19.45 -10.24
CA ARG A 21 9.51 -20.65 -9.43
C ARG A 21 10.66 -20.42 -8.46
N LYS A 22 10.50 -20.94 -7.24
CA LYS A 22 11.52 -21.00 -6.20
C LYS A 22 12.45 -22.16 -6.49
N ALA A 23 13.75 -21.90 -6.35
CA ALA A 23 14.80 -22.87 -6.54
C ALA A 23 15.87 -22.71 -5.45
N VAL A 24 16.67 -23.75 -5.27
CA VAL A 24 17.83 -23.77 -4.37
C VAL A 24 19.08 -23.87 -5.22
N ILE A 25 20.09 -23.07 -4.89
CA ILE A 25 21.41 -23.17 -5.51
C ILE A 25 22.07 -24.47 -5.05
N VAL A 26 22.39 -25.34 -6.00
CA VAL A 26 23.09 -26.61 -5.74
C VAL A 26 24.59 -26.39 -5.84
N LYS A 27 25.02 -25.67 -6.88
CA LYS A 27 26.43 -25.35 -7.12
C LYS A 27 26.53 -23.96 -7.74
N ASN A 28 27.35 -23.11 -7.13
CA ASN A 28 27.71 -21.78 -7.63
C ASN A 28 28.96 -21.90 -8.51
N ILE A 29 28.99 -21.16 -9.62
CA ILE A 29 30.17 -20.99 -10.48
C ILE A 29 30.31 -19.50 -10.76
N ASP A 30 31.19 -18.85 -10.02
CA ASP A 30 31.33 -17.40 -10.05
C ASP A 30 32.21 -16.94 -11.22
N ASP A 31 33.27 -17.68 -11.53
CA ASP A 31 34.30 -17.28 -12.51
C ASP A 31 34.02 -17.80 -13.94
N GLY A 32 32.85 -18.40 -14.16
CA GLY A 32 32.47 -19.00 -15.44
C GLY A 32 33.11 -20.37 -15.71
N THR A 33 32.86 -20.90 -16.91
CA THR A 33 33.45 -22.13 -17.46
C THR A 33 33.74 -21.94 -18.95
N SER A 34 34.55 -22.81 -19.57
CA SER A 34 34.81 -22.81 -21.03
C SER A 34 33.54 -22.63 -21.87
N ASP A 35 32.46 -23.32 -21.50
CA ASP A 35 31.20 -23.30 -22.25
C ASP A 35 30.38 -22.04 -21.99
N ARG A 36 30.62 -21.35 -20.87
CA ARG A 36 29.83 -20.22 -20.36
C ARG A 36 30.74 -19.27 -19.60
N PRO A 37 31.27 -18.21 -20.23
CA PRO A 37 32.25 -17.32 -19.61
C PRO A 37 31.65 -16.44 -18.50
N TYR A 38 30.32 -16.37 -18.37
CA TYR A 38 29.63 -15.59 -17.35
C TYR A 38 29.32 -16.41 -16.08
N SER A 39 29.08 -15.69 -14.98
CA SER A 39 28.72 -16.27 -13.68
C SER A 39 27.33 -16.95 -13.71
N HIS A 40 27.26 -18.16 -13.17
CA HIS A 40 26.05 -18.98 -13.25
C HIS A 40 25.93 -19.99 -12.10
N ALA A 41 24.70 -20.42 -11.80
CA ALA A 41 24.42 -21.47 -10.83
C ALA A 41 23.70 -22.66 -11.48
N LEU A 42 24.04 -23.85 -10.97
CA LEU A 42 23.17 -25.01 -11.09
C LEU A 42 22.10 -24.93 -9.99
N VAL A 43 20.84 -24.89 -10.40
CA VAL A 43 19.71 -24.79 -9.47
C VAL A 43 18.79 -26.00 -9.59
N ALA A 44 18.26 -26.42 -8.45
CA ALA A 44 17.16 -27.37 -8.35
C ALA A 44 15.94 -26.64 -7.80
N GLY A 45 14.82 -26.68 -8.51
CA GLY A 45 13.62 -25.93 -8.12
C GLY A 45 12.33 -26.71 -8.28
N ILE A 46 11.24 -26.09 -7.84
CA ILE A 46 9.90 -26.69 -7.85
C ILE A 46 9.08 -26.12 -9.01
N ASP A 47 8.84 -26.95 -10.04
CA ASP A 47 7.99 -26.62 -11.20
C ASP A 47 6.51 -26.69 -10.82
N ARG A 48 6.11 -27.70 -10.05
CA ARG A 48 4.74 -27.81 -9.55
C ARG A 48 4.76 -27.90 -8.04
N TYR A 49 4.31 -26.83 -7.40
CA TYR A 49 4.14 -26.77 -5.97
C TYR A 49 3.02 -27.69 -5.48
N PRO A 50 3.16 -28.20 -4.25
CA PRO A 50 2.06 -28.91 -3.61
C PRO A 50 0.89 -27.95 -3.40
N ARG A 51 -0.33 -28.45 -3.62
CA ARG A 51 -1.57 -27.68 -3.44
C ARG A 51 -2.16 -27.91 -2.06
N LYS A 52 -2.97 -26.97 -1.56
CA LYS A 52 -3.72 -27.09 -0.31
C LYS A 52 -4.59 -28.36 -0.32
N VAL A 53 -4.50 -29.10 0.78
CA VAL A 53 -5.28 -30.31 1.06
C VAL A 53 -6.27 -29.97 2.18
N THR A 54 -7.50 -30.45 2.07
CA THR A 54 -8.52 -30.34 3.13
C THR A 54 -8.95 -31.74 3.57
N ALA A 55 -9.51 -31.86 4.77
CA ALA A 55 -9.91 -33.15 5.36
C ALA A 55 -10.96 -33.91 4.53
N ALA A 56 -11.84 -33.20 3.82
CA ALA A 56 -12.86 -33.78 2.96
C ALA A 56 -12.32 -34.50 1.70
N MET A 57 -11.02 -34.36 1.39
CA MET A 57 -10.45 -34.94 0.17
C MET A 57 -10.11 -36.42 0.37
N GLY A 58 -10.56 -37.26 -0.56
CA GLY A 58 -10.14 -38.67 -0.61
C GLY A 58 -8.65 -38.87 -0.87
N LYS A 59 -8.10 -39.99 -0.38
CA LYS A 59 -6.66 -40.34 -0.41
C LYS A 59 -6.01 -40.16 -1.80
N LYS A 60 -6.70 -40.53 -2.89
CA LYS A 60 -6.22 -40.35 -4.27
C LYS A 60 -6.01 -38.87 -4.65
N LYS A 61 -6.93 -37.99 -4.24
CA LYS A 61 -6.86 -36.53 -4.50
C LYS A 61 -5.77 -35.88 -3.66
N VAL A 62 -5.61 -36.33 -2.41
CA VAL A 62 -4.51 -35.91 -1.51
C VAL A 62 -3.14 -36.24 -2.09
N ALA A 63 -2.95 -37.46 -2.59
CA ALA A 63 -1.69 -37.88 -3.22
C ALA A 63 -1.37 -37.05 -4.47
N LYS A 64 -2.37 -36.80 -5.34
CA LYS A 64 -2.18 -35.98 -6.57
C LYS A 64 -1.88 -34.52 -6.25
N ARG A 65 -2.50 -33.93 -5.22
CA ARG A 65 -2.26 -32.54 -4.79
C ARG A 65 -0.93 -32.37 -4.04
N SER A 66 -0.45 -33.42 -3.38
CA SER A 66 0.79 -33.37 -2.62
C SER A 66 2.04 -33.65 -3.44
N LYS A 67 1.89 -34.24 -4.63
CA LYS A 67 2.99 -34.57 -5.55
C LYS A 67 3.72 -33.31 -6.01
N ILE A 68 5.02 -33.27 -5.76
CA ILE A 68 5.90 -32.18 -6.21
C ILE A 68 6.45 -32.54 -7.60
N LYS A 69 6.58 -31.55 -8.49
CA LYS A 69 7.37 -31.71 -9.71
C LYS A 69 8.59 -30.81 -9.62
N SER A 70 9.77 -31.39 -9.70
CA SER A 70 11.05 -30.67 -9.65
C SER A 70 11.58 -30.38 -11.06
N PHE A 71 12.49 -29.41 -11.13
CA PHE A 71 13.35 -29.18 -12.28
C PHE A 71 14.79 -28.96 -11.83
N VAL A 72 15.73 -29.24 -12.73
CA VAL A 72 17.16 -28.96 -12.56
C VAL A 72 17.59 -28.20 -13.82
N LYS A 73 18.26 -27.05 -13.66
CA LYS A 73 18.69 -26.20 -14.77
C LYS A 73 19.87 -25.31 -14.36
N VAL A 74 20.70 -24.93 -15.33
CA VAL A 74 21.74 -23.90 -15.16
C VAL A 74 21.18 -22.53 -15.52
N TYR A 75 21.36 -21.55 -14.64
CA TYR A 75 20.94 -20.16 -14.84
C TYR A 75 22.11 -19.19 -14.67
N ASN A 76 22.15 -18.16 -15.52
CA ASN A 76 22.95 -16.96 -15.26
C ASN A 76 22.44 -16.29 -13.97
N TYR A 77 23.33 -15.74 -13.15
CA TYR A 77 22.96 -15.00 -11.95
C TYR A 77 22.00 -13.84 -12.21
N ASN A 78 22.08 -13.15 -13.35
CA ASN A 78 21.16 -12.07 -13.70
C ASN A 78 19.70 -12.55 -13.82
N HIS A 79 19.47 -13.85 -14.03
CA HIS A 79 18.13 -14.44 -14.13
C HIS A 79 17.63 -15.03 -12.81
N LEU A 80 18.36 -14.81 -11.71
CA LEU A 80 18.04 -15.28 -10.38
C LEU A 80 17.94 -14.09 -9.44
N MET A 81 16.82 -13.99 -8.74
CA MET A 81 16.69 -13.08 -7.61
C MET A 81 17.12 -13.81 -6.33
N PRO A 82 18.18 -13.37 -5.63
CA PRO A 82 18.56 -13.93 -4.34
C PRO A 82 17.49 -13.62 -3.30
N THR A 83 17.19 -14.57 -2.43
CA THR A 83 16.30 -14.36 -1.29
C THR A 83 17.06 -14.52 0.02
N ARG A 84 16.50 -13.99 1.11
CA ARG A 84 17.10 -14.09 2.45
C ARG A 84 17.14 -15.55 2.95
N TYR A 85 16.26 -16.41 2.44
CA TYR A 85 16.09 -17.78 2.91
C TYR A 85 17.23 -18.71 2.47
N SER A 86 17.66 -19.57 3.38
CA SER A 86 18.51 -20.73 3.11
C SER A 86 17.76 -21.99 3.49
N VAL A 87 17.85 -23.01 2.64
CA VAL A 87 17.32 -24.34 2.92
C VAL A 87 18.45 -25.32 2.68
N ASP A 88 18.82 -26.03 3.74
CA ASP A 88 19.76 -27.13 3.63
C ASP A 88 19.01 -28.37 3.11
N ILE A 89 19.26 -28.70 1.85
CA ILE A 89 18.73 -29.91 1.23
C ILE A 89 19.96 -30.69 0.79
N PRO A 90 20.24 -31.84 1.43
CA PRO A 90 21.36 -32.69 1.04
C PRO A 90 21.04 -33.29 -0.33
N LEU A 91 21.50 -32.60 -1.38
CA LEU A 91 21.45 -33.06 -2.76
C LEU A 91 22.82 -33.65 -3.09
N ASP A 92 22.82 -34.90 -3.55
CA ASP A 92 24.03 -35.58 -3.98
C ASP A 92 24.65 -34.83 -5.17
N LYS A 93 25.78 -34.17 -4.91
CA LYS A 93 26.52 -33.37 -5.90
C LYS A 93 27.01 -34.24 -7.08
N THR A 94 27.11 -35.55 -6.90
CA THR A 94 27.43 -36.53 -7.93
C THR A 94 26.26 -36.77 -8.89
N VAL A 95 25.03 -36.77 -8.39
CA VAL A 95 23.82 -37.02 -9.17
C VAL A 95 23.28 -35.74 -9.81
N VAL A 96 23.45 -34.60 -9.13
CA VAL A 96 23.00 -33.27 -9.59
C VAL A 96 24.22 -32.42 -9.98
N ASN A 97 24.80 -32.72 -11.14
CA ASN A 97 25.94 -31.99 -11.70
C ASN A 97 25.62 -31.35 -13.08
N LYS A 98 26.58 -30.64 -13.68
CA LYS A 98 26.49 -30.05 -15.02
C LYS A 98 26.37 -31.11 -16.13
N ASP A 99 27.00 -32.27 -15.97
CA ASP A 99 27.01 -33.32 -17.02
C ASP A 99 25.65 -33.97 -17.25
N VAL A 100 24.75 -33.80 -16.28
CA VAL A 100 23.34 -34.22 -16.32
C VAL A 100 22.59 -33.64 -17.52
N PHE A 101 23.06 -32.53 -18.11
CA PHE A 101 22.43 -31.92 -19.28
C PHE A 101 22.83 -32.55 -20.62
N ARG A 102 23.89 -33.38 -20.65
CA ARG A 102 24.33 -34.08 -21.87
C ARG A 102 23.37 -35.21 -22.24
N ASP A 103 22.95 -36.00 -21.25
CA ASP A 103 22.04 -37.13 -21.46
C ASP A 103 20.63 -36.90 -20.88
N PRO A 104 19.56 -37.09 -21.67
CA PRO A 104 18.19 -37.01 -21.17
C PRO A 104 17.88 -37.98 -20.01
N ALA A 105 18.53 -39.15 -19.98
CA ALA A 105 18.36 -40.15 -18.91
C ALA A 105 18.92 -39.66 -17.57
N LEU A 106 20.13 -39.10 -17.56
CA LEU A 106 20.75 -38.51 -16.37
C LEU A 106 19.92 -37.33 -15.87
N LYS A 107 19.42 -36.49 -16.78
CA LYS A 107 18.48 -35.39 -16.45
C LYS A 107 17.21 -35.87 -15.76
N ARG A 108 16.66 -37.01 -16.16
CA ARG A 108 15.50 -37.61 -15.49
C ARG A 108 15.88 -38.14 -14.10
N LYS A 109 17.06 -38.74 -13.94
CA LYS A 109 17.57 -39.22 -12.64
C LYS A 109 17.74 -38.07 -11.64
N ALA A 110 18.44 -37.01 -12.02
CA ALA A 110 18.64 -35.82 -11.18
C ALA A 110 17.32 -35.14 -10.78
N ARG A 111 16.33 -35.08 -11.69
CA ARG A 111 14.99 -34.58 -11.35
C ARG A 111 14.28 -35.47 -10.34
N ARG A 112 14.35 -36.81 -10.49
CA ARG A 112 13.75 -37.74 -9.52
C ARG A 112 14.38 -37.57 -8.14
N GLU A 113 15.70 -37.46 -8.08
CA GLU A 113 16.44 -37.24 -6.84
C GLU A 113 15.96 -35.96 -6.14
N ALA A 114 16.00 -34.82 -6.85
CA ALA A 114 15.53 -33.54 -6.33
C ALA A 114 14.05 -33.61 -5.88
N LYS A 115 13.21 -34.35 -6.62
CA LYS A 115 11.80 -34.53 -6.25
C LYS A 115 11.66 -35.26 -4.92
N VAL A 116 12.39 -36.37 -4.74
CA VAL A 116 12.33 -37.18 -3.52
C VAL A 116 12.76 -36.33 -2.32
N LYS A 117 13.89 -35.61 -2.43
CA LYS A 117 14.37 -34.72 -1.36
C LYS A 117 13.40 -33.60 -1.02
N PHE A 118 12.78 -32.95 -2.02
CA PHE A 118 11.74 -31.94 -1.75
C PHE A 118 10.49 -32.53 -1.09
N GLU A 119 10.10 -33.76 -1.44
CA GLU A 119 8.96 -34.44 -0.83
C GLU A 119 9.27 -34.90 0.61
N GLU A 120 10.48 -35.38 0.88
CA GLU A 120 10.96 -35.75 2.22
C GLU A 120 10.98 -34.54 3.16
N ARG A 121 11.57 -33.42 2.73
CA ARG A 121 11.61 -32.20 3.55
C ARG A 121 10.22 -31.73 3.93
N ARG A 122 9.26 -31.78 3.01
CA ARG A 122 7.87 -31.40 3.28
C ARG A 122 7.21 -32.30 4.34
N LYS A 123 7.51 -33.60 4.34
CA LYS A 123 6.96 -34.54 5.33
C LYS A 123 7.55 -34.29 6.72
N ASN A 124 8.84 -33.92 6.78
CA ASN A 124 9.59 -33.75 8.02
C ASN A 124 9.46 -32.34 8.62
N GLU A 125 8.85 -31.39 7.91
CA GLU A 125 8.66 -30.04 8.42
C GLU A 125 7.48 -30.01 9.42
N PRO A 126 7.67 -29.49 10.65
CA PRO A 126 6.58 -29.34 11.59
C PRO A 126 5.52 -28.45 10.95
N LYS A 127 4.27 -28.94 10.89
CA LYS A 127 3.14 -28.20 10.34
C LYS A 127 2.96 -26.92 11.17
N ARG A 128 3.54 -25.80 10.72
CA ARG A 128 3.24 -24.49 11.29
C ARG A 128 1.74 -24.28 11.12
N SER A 129 1.10 -24.06 12.26
CA SER A 129 -0.34 -24.11 12.51
C SER A 129 -1.18 -23.48 11.40
N SER A 130 -1.89 -24.32 10.67
CA SER A 130 -3.19 -23.96 10.10
C SER A 130 -4.26 -24.79 10.82
N SER A 131 -4.93 -24.14 11.78
CA SER A 131 -6.14 -24.57 12.50
C SER A 131 -6.02 -25.76 13.50
N PRO A 132 -6.58 -25.62 14.72
CA PRO A 132 -6.54 -26.64 15.76
C PRO A 132 -7.74 -27.58 15.63
N TYR A 133 -7.67 -28.63 14.81
CA TYR A 133 -8.59 -29.76 14.94
C TYR A 133 -7.92 -31.08 14.52
N ILE A 134 -7.97 -32.03 15.47
CA ILE A 134 -7.85 -33.50 15.34
C ILE A 134 -6.42 -34.08 15.43
N GLY A 135 -6.04 -34.48 16.66
CA GLY A 135 -5.46 -35.81 16.92
C GLY A 135 -6.60 -36.83 16.98
N LEU A 136 -6.45 -38.14 16.87
CA LEU A 136 -5.39 -39.12 17.09
C LEU A 136 -5.73 -40.32 16.20
N ASP A 137 -4.78 -41.20 15.88
CA ASP A 137 -5.08 -42.60 15.59
C ASP A 137 -3.84 -43.47 15.82
N SER A 138 -3.88 -44.29 16.89
CA SER A 138 -3.22 -45.60 17.02
C SER A 138 -3.84 -46.35 18.22
N PRO A 139 -3.85 -47.70 18.22
CA PRO A 139 -5.01 -48.47 18.68
C PRO A 139 -4.99 -48.96 20.14
N MET A 140 -6.20 -49.32 20.55
CA MET A 140 -6.74 -49.82 21.83
C MET A 140 -5.90 -50.80 22.67
N SER A 141 -6.01 -50.67 24.00
CA SER A 141 -6.12 -51.82 24.91
C SER A 141 -6.94 -51.51 26.19
N SER A 142 -7.88 -52.42 26.46
CA SER A 142 -8.44 -52.85 27.76
C SER A 142 -9.22 -51.88 28.68
N ASN A 143 -10.54 -52.12 28.71
CA ASN A 143 -11.59 -51.89 29.72
C ASN A 143 -11.19 -51.57 31.19
N ARG A 144 -10.60 -50.40 31.44
CA ARG A 144 -10.85 -49.57 32.63
C ARG A 144 -11.16 -48.06 32.39
N PRO A 145 -11.37 -47.50 31.17
CA PRO A 145 -11.29 -46.04 31.01
C PRO A 145 -12.62 -45.28 31.18
N LEU A 146 -13.78 -45.95 31.07
CA LEU A 146 -15.06 -45.25 30.94
C LEU A 146 -15.46 -44.46 32.19
N GLN A 147 -15.18 -44.97 33.39
CA GLN A 147 -15.46 -44.27 34.64
C GLN A 147 -14.59 -43.01 34.79
N GLN A 148 -13.32 -43.11 34.38
CA GLN A 148 -12.34 -42.02 34.46
C GLN A 148 -12.62 -40.94 33.41
N VAL A 149 -13.08 -41.35 32.23
CA VAL A 149 -13.53 -40.43 31.17
C VAL A 149 -14.81 -39.72 31.58
N LEU A 150 -15.78 -40.42 32.20
CA LEU A 150 -16.99 -39.81 32.73
C LEU A 150 -16.68 -38.76 33.80
N CYS A 151 -15.80 -39.09 34.75
CA CYS A 151 -15.42 -38.15 35.81
C CYS A 151 -14.72 -36.90 35.24
N LYS A 152 -13.80 -37.07 34.29
CA LYS A 152 -13.15 -35.95 33.59
C LYS A 152 -14.12 -35.11 32.76
N LEU A 153 -15.08 -35.74 32.09
CA LEU A 153 -16.11 -35.01 31.33
C LEU A 153 -17.03 -34.22 32.26
N GLN A 154 -17.34 -34.75 33.44
CA GLN A 154 -18.20 -34.11 34.43
C GLN A 154 -17.50 -32.92 35.10
N GLU A 155 -16.19 -33.02 35.38
CA GLU A 155 -15.33 -31.92 35.82
C GLU A 155 -15.20 -30.82 34.76
N GLU A 156 -15.02 -31.19 33.49
CA GLU A 156 -15.00 -30.21 32.40
C GLU A 156 -16.37 -29.54 32.22
N GLN A 157 -17.48 -30.26 32.43
CA GLN A 157 -18.82 -29.70 32.35
C GLN A 157 -19.09 -28.66 33.46
N SER A 158 -18.66 -28.94 34.69
CA SER A 158 -18.79 -28.00 35.81
C SER A 158 -17.86 -26.80 35.64
N ARG A 159 -16.63 -27.01 35.18
CA ARG A 159 -15.68 -25.94 34.82
C ARG A 159 -16.22 -25.01 33.73
N LEU A 160 -16.85 -25.57 32.69
CA LEU A 160 -17.46 -24.79 31.61
C LEU A 160 -18.69 -24.01 32.08
N LYS A 161 -19.50 -24.58 32.99
CA LYS A 161 -20.65 -23.87 33.59
C LYS A 161 -20.23 -22.66 34.41
N VAL A 162 -19.17 -22.79 35.22
CA VAL A 162 -18.62 -21.66 36.00
C VAL A 162 -18.10 -20.57 35.07
N LYS A 163 -17.30 -20.92 34.04
CA LYS A 163 -16.86 -19.95 33.02
C LYS A 163 -18.01 -19.28 32.29
N LEU A 164 -19.10 -19.99 32.02
CA LEU A 164 -20.27 -19.42 31.36
C LEU A 164 -20.98 -18.40 32.26
N GLN A 165 -21.08 -18.68 33.57
CA GLN A 165 -21.57 -17.71 34.55
C GLN A 165 -20.66 -16.48 34.66
N ASP A 166 -19.34 -16.65 34.71
CA ASP A 166 -18.38 -15.54 34.73
C ASP A 166 -18.51 -14.66 33.48
N LEU A 167 -18.64 -15.28 32.30
CA LEU A 167 -18.87 -14.57 31.04
C LEU A 167 -20.24 -13.86 31.01
N GLN A 168 -21.28 -14.43 31.62
CA GLN A 168 -22.59 -13.77 31.76
C GLN A 168 -22.55 -12.60 32.74
N GLN A 169 -21.77 -12.68 33.81
CA GLN A 169 -21.55 -11.57 34.74
C GLN A 169 -20.74 -10.45 34.08
N LEU A 170 -19.68 -10.78 33.34
CA LEU A 170 -18.93 -9.82 32.51
C LEU A 170 -19.82 -9.16 31.45
N LYS A 171 -20.71 -9.94 30.82
CA LYS A 171 -21.70 -9.42 29.87
C LYS A 171 -22.70 -8.48 30.55
N LYS A 172 -23.14 -8.76 31.78
CA LYS A 172 -23.99 -7.85 32.55
C LYS A 172 -23.24 -6.57 32.96
N GLY A 173 -21.94 -6.65 33.25
CA GLY A 173 -21.08 -5.47 33.46
C GLY A 173 -20.91 -4.59 32.21
N LEU A 174 -20.91 -5.20 31.02
CA LEU A 174 -20.87 -4.50 29.72
C LEU A 174 -22.22 -3.90 29.28
N VAL A 175 -23.34 -4.27 29.92
CA VAL A 175 -24.70 -3.82 29.53
C VAL A 175 -25.07 -2.48 30.16
N ASN A 176 -24.28 -1.94 31.09
CA ASN A 176 -24.50 -0.61 31.68
C ASN A 176 -23.81 0.54 30.93
N PHE A 177 -23.30 0.31 29.71
CA PHE A 177 -22.87 1.39 28.83
C PHE A 177 -24.03 1.79 27.91
N PRO A 178 -24.45 3.07 27.87
CA PRO A 178 -25.34 3.52 26.83
C PRO A 178 -24.68 3.19 25.48
N ARG A 179 -25.37 2.36 24.68
CA ARG A 179 -24.95 1.97 23.33
C ARG A 179 -24.85 3.23 22.47
N ASN A 180 -23.69 3.87 22.44
CA ASN A 180 -23.23 4.78 21.39
C ASN A 180 -21.77 5.24 21.53
N GLU A 181 -20.89 4.47 22.17
CA GLU A 181 -19.45 4.78 22.16
C GLU A 181 -18.61 3.53 21.87
N ILE A 182 -17.73 3.68 20.88
CA ILE A 182 -16.77 2.67 20.40
C ILE A 182 -15.67 2.52 21.47
N PRO A 183 -15.27 1.29 21.88
CA PRO A 183 -14.33 1.08 22.99
C PRO A 183 -12.86 1.19 22.55
N PHE A 184 -12.54 2.13 21.67
CA PHE A 184 -11.16 2.40 21.24
C PHE A 184 -10.92 3.90 21.24
N PRO A 185 -9.79 4.38 21.77
CA PRO A 185 -9.35 5.73 21.46
C PRO A 185 -9.09 5.80 19.96
N VAL A 186 -10.02 6.43 19.24
CA VAL A 186 -9.81 6.88 17.86
C VAL A 186 -8.55 7.76 17.86
N PRO A 187 -7.65 7.65 16.85
CA PRO A 187 -6.54 8.59 16.72
C PRO A 187 -7.09 10.01 16.81
N GLU A 188 -6.64 10.81 17.78
CA GLU A 188 -7.02 12.22 17.97
C GLU A 188 -6.39 13.12 16.89
N VAL A 189 -6.44 12.69 15.64
CA VAL A 189 -6.56 13.66 14.55
C VAL A 189 -8.00 14.17 14.64
N PRO A 190 -8.26 15.49 14.64
CA PRO A 190 -9.62 16.00 14.59
C PRO A 190 -10.25 15.63 13.24
N LEU A 191 -10.76 14.40 13.14
CA LEU A 191 -11.56 13.94 12.03
C LEU A 191 -12.98 14.46 12.26
N VAL A 192 -13.29 15.59 11.65
CA VAL A 192 -14.64 16.17 11.70
C VAL A 192 -15.54 15.32 10.82
N PHE A 193 -16.28 14.40 11.43
CA PHE A 193 -17.34 13.67 10.74
C PHE A 193 -18.48 14.67 10.45
N GLN A 194 -18.64 15.09 9.19
CA GLN A 194 -19.76 15.94 8.76
C GLN A 194 -21.08 15.14 8.66
N GLY A 195 -21.43 14.37 9.69
CA GLY A 195 -22.81 14.02 9.97
C GLY A 195 -23.46 15.23 10.64
N ARG A 196 -24.69 15.60 10.27
CA ARG A 196 -25.43 16.69 10.92
C ARG A 196 -25.70 16.35 12.40
N THR A 197 -24.77 16.65 13.28
CA THR A 197 -25.01 16.85 14.71
C THR A 197 -25.18 18.35 14.94
N GLN A 198 -26.24 18.73 15.66
CA GLN A 198 -26.53 20.12 15.96
C GLN A 198 -25.44 20.66 16.90
N GLN A 199 -24.79 21.74 16.46
CA GLN A 199 -23.81 22.56 17.18
C GLN A 199 -22.37 21.99 17.24
N GLY A 200 -21.54 22.47 16.32
CA GLY A 200 -20.08 22.32 16.37
C GLY A 200 -19.42 23.40 15.50
N ARG A 201 -18.39 24.06 16.06
CA ARG A 201 -17.62 25.15 15.45
C ARG A 201 -17.24 24.86 13.98
N GLN A 202 -17.32 25.89 13.13
CA GLN A 202 -16.86 25.79 11.74
C GLN A 202 -15.36 25.45 11.70
N ALA A 203 -15.05 24.30 11.14
CA ALA A 203 -13.70 23.86 10.78
C ALA A 203 -13.57 23.90 9.24
N PRO A 204 -12.35 24.02 8.70
CA PRO A 204 -12.12 24.19 7.26
C PRO A 204 -12.75 23.06 6.46
N LYS A 205 -13.41 23.42 5.35
CA LYS A 205 -14.31 22.54 4.59
C LYS A 205 -13.61 21.44 3.79
N PHE A 206 -12.27 21.45 3.68
CA PHE A 206 -11.53 20.48 2.88
C PHE A 206 -10.19 20.13 3.55
N MET A 207 -9.93 18.84 3.77
CA MET A 207 -8.65 18.29 4.26
C MET A 207 -7.79 17.71 3.11
N VAL A 208 -8.04 18.11 1.86
CA VAL A 208 -7.16 17.75 0.74
C VAL A 208 -6.10 18.84 0.64
N SER A 209 -4.91 18.55 1.16
CA SER A 209 -3.74 19.42 0.99
C SER A 209 -3.30 19.39 -0.48
N ASN A 210 -2.96 20.55 -1.05
CA ASN A 210 -2.36 20.69 -2.37
C ASN A 210 -3.20 20.11 -3.53
N LEU A 211 -4.51 20.40 -3.57
CA LEU A 211 -5.33 20.04 -4.72
C LEU A 211 -4.92 20.91 -5.92
N GLU A 212 -4.31 20.28 -6.93
CA GLU A 212 -3.98 20.90 -8.22
C GLU A 212 -4.88 20.30 -9.30
N ILE A 213 -5.77 21.11 -9.85
CA ILE A 213 -6.60 20.72 -11.00
C ILE A 213 -5.88 21.15 -12.27
N CYS A 214 -5.46 20.18 -13.08
CA CYS A 214 -4.82 20.41 -14.36
C CYS A 214 -5.87 20.40 -15.48
N CYS A 215 -6.00 21.52 -16.19
CA CYS A 215 -6.94 21.68 -17.29
C CYS A 215 -6.21 21.96 -18.60
N PRO A 216 -6.33 21.07 -19.61
CA PRO A 216 -5.76 21.32 -20.92
C PRO A 216 -6.52 22.46 -21.59
N LEU A 217 -5.79 23.46 -22.06
CA LEU A 217 -6.35 24.57 -22.80
C LEU A 217 -6.31 24.24 -24.31
N PRO A 218 -7.40 24.49 -25.05
CA PRO A 218 -7.41 24.29 -26.50
C PRO A 218 -6.42 25.23 -27.21
N GLU A 219 -5.96 24.83 -28.39
CA GLU A 219 -5.11 25.71 -29.22
C GLU A 219 -5.88 26.97 -29.64
N GLY A 220 -5.18 28.10 -29.77
CA GLY A 220 -5.82 29.38 -30.11
C GLY A 220 -6.79 29.87 -29.04
N SER A 221 -6.44 29.71 -27.76
CA SER A 221 -7.24 30.13 -26.63
C SER A 221 -6.44 30.92 -25.60
N ALA A 222 -7.11 31.69 -24.77
CA ALA A 222 -6.51 32.38 -23.64
C ALA A 222 -7.35 32.19 -22.38
N LEU A 223 -6.69 32.01 -21.24
CA LEU A 223 -7.31 31.96 -19.93
C LEU A 223 -7.08 33.29 -19.23
N VAL A 224 -8.18 33.95 -18.84
CA VAL A 224 -8.15 35.21 -18.10
C VAL A 224 -8.73 34.97 -16.72
N THR A 225 -8.00 35.37 -15.68
CA THR A 225 -8.47 35.36 -14.28
C THR A 225 -8.62 36.79 -13.79
N PHE A 226 -9.74 37.08 -13.14
CA PHE A 226 -10.11 38.39 -12.62
C PHE A 226 -10.21 38.38 -11.10
N ASP A 227 -9.88 39.50 -10.49
CA ASP A 227 -10.03 39.68 -9.04
C ASP A 227 -11.52 39.67 -8.61
N ASP A 228 -12.39 40.37 -9.35
CA ASP A 228 -13.83 40.41 -9.07
C ASP A 228 -14.60 39.36 -9.90
N PRO A 229 -15.28 38.38 -9.28
CA PRO A 229 -16.01 37.34 -10.01
C PRO A 229 -17.20 37.88 -10.81
N LYS A 230 -17.72 39.08 -10.46
CA LYS A 230 -18.83 39.70 -11.20
C LYS A 230 -18.42 40.08 -12.63
N VAL A 231 -17.15 40.39 -12.84
CA VAL A 231 -16.59 40.75 -14.15
C VAL A 231 -16.66 39.54 -15.08
N ALA A 232 -16.23 38.37 -14.59
CA ALA A 232 -16.31 37.12 -15.33
C ALA A 232 -17.76 36.77 -15.71
N ASP A 233 -18.73 36.90 -14.79
CA ASP A 233 -20.14 36.66 -15.07
C ASP A 233 -20.71 37.61 -16.15
N GLN A 234 -20.31 38.88 -16.13
CA GLN A 234 -20.73 39.87 -17.13
C GLN A 234 -20.16 39.54 -18.51
N LEU A 235 -18.91 39.12 -18.58
CA LEU A 235 -18.26 38.68 -19.82
C LEU A 235 -18.89 37.40 -20.38
N ILE A 236 -19.28 36.46 -19.53
CA ILE A 236 -19.95 35.21 -19.97
C ILE A 236 -21.36 35.49 -20.53
N GLN A 237 -22.06 36.51 -20.03
CA GLN A 237 -23.35 36.93 -20.60
C GLN A 237 -23.19 37.50 -22.02
N GLN A 238 -22.04 38.12 -22.33
CA GLN A 238 -21.70 38.63 -23.65
C GLN A 238 -20.74 37.68 -24.37
N LYS A 239 -21.27 36.60 -24.96
CA LYS A 239 -20.44 35.53 -25.57
C LYS A 239 -19.46 35.99 -26.64
N ASP A 240 -19.78 37.04 -27.40
CA ASP A 240 -18.95 37.50 -28.53
C ASP A 240 -18.32 38.86 -28.23
N HIS A 241 -16.99 38.91 -28.22
CA HIS A 241 -16.23 40.14 -28.04
C HIS A 241 -15.46 40.52 -29.31
N LYS A 242 -15.49 41.81 -29.63
CA LYS A 242 -14.73 42.40 -30.73
C LYS A 242 -13.57 43.21 -30.15
N ILE A 243 -12.36 42.75 -30.43
CA ILE A 243 -11.13 43.39 -30.03
C ILE A 243 -10.62 44.15 -31.26
N ASP A 244 -10.62 45.48 -31.17
CA ASP A 244 -10.05 46.34 -32.20
C ASP A 244 -8.52 46.34 -32.02
N ILE A 245 -7.81 45.86 -33.02
CA ILE A 245 -6.35 45.87 -33.17
C ILE A 245 -6.07 46.83 -34.34
N GLU A 246 -4.99 47.60 -34.29
CA GLU A 246 -4.70 48.75 -35.19
C GLU A 246 -5.32 48.63 -36.60
N ASP A 247 -4.97 47.58 -37.34
CA ASP A 247 -5.44 47.33 -38.71
C ASP A 247 -6.46 46.19 -38.87
N CYS A 248 -6.88 45.53 -37.77
CA CYS A 248 -7.70 44.31 -37.82
C CYS A 248 -8.70 44.19 -36.65
N ARG A 249 -9.88 43.60 -36.91
CA ARG A 249 -10.87 43.31 -35.86
C ARG A 249 -10.89 41.85 -35.52
N LEU A 250 -10.45 41.53 -34.31
CA LEU A 250 -10.46 40.19 -33.79
C LEU A 250 -11.80 39.85 -33.13
N ARG A 251 -12.39 38.69 -33.49
CA ARG A 251 -13.63 38.19 -32.89
C ARG A 251 -13.32 37.00 -32.01
N VAL A 252 -13.41 37.18 -30.71
CA VAL A 252 -13.18 36.14 -29.72
C VAL A 252 -14.48 35.72 -29.04
N GLN A 253 -14.53 34.47 -28.61
CA GLN A 253 -15.66 33.91 -27.90
C GLN A 253 -15.31 33.64 -26.44
N ILE A 254 -16.11 34.18 -25.52
CA ILE A 254 -15.94 33.96 -24.09
C ILE A 254 -16.82 32.80 -23.67
N GLN A 255 -16.21 31.82 -23.01
CA GLN A 255 -16.85 30.63 -22.48
C GLN A 255 -16.60 30.50 -20.98
N PRO A 256 -17.60 30.00 -20.21
CA PRO A 256 -17.40 29.66 -18.82
C PRO A 256 -16.36 28.54 -18.71
N LEU A 257 -15.41 28.69 -17.78
CA LEU A 257 -14.48 27.62 -17.48
C LEU A 257 -15.11 26.66 -16.45
N GLU A 258 -15.23 25.38 -16.81
CA GLU A 258 -15.71 24.34 -15.90
C GLU A 258 -14.56 23.43 -15.45
N LEU A 259 -14.36 23.33 -14.13
CA LEU A 259 -13.37 22.45 -13.54
C LEU A 259 -14.04 21.20 -12.94
N PRO A 260 -13.42 20.01 -13.08
CA PRO A 260 -13.88 18.81 -12.39
C PRO A 260 -13.56 18.90 -10.90
N VAL A 261 -14.58 19.14 -10.07
CA VAL A 261 -14.42 19.21 -8.61
C VAL A 261 -14.94 17.92 -7.97
N VAL A 262 -14.16 17.37 -7.04
CA VAL A 262 -14.56 16.20 -6.26
C VAL A 262 -15.55 16.65 -5.18
N THR A 263 -16.81 16.23 -5.29
CA THR A 263 -17.90 16.66 -4.40
C THR A 263 -18.15 15.71 -3.24
N ASN A 264 -17.90 14.42 -3.43
CA ASN A 264 -18.11 13.43 -2.39
C ASN A 264 -17.10 12.29 -2.54
N ILE A 265 -16.44 11.93 -1.44
CA ILE A 265 -15.50 10.83 -1.37
C ILE A 265 -16.06 9.86 -0.33
N GLN A 266 -16.44 8.67 -0.78
CA GLN A 266 -16.77 7.57 0.11
C GLN A 266 -15.49 6.78 0.37
N VAL A 267 -15.05 6.80 1.63
CA VAL A 267 -13.89 6.08 2.10
C VAL A 267 -14.38 4.91 2.95
N SER A 268 -13.89 3.71 2.66
CA SER A 268 -13.99 2.62 3.62
C SER A 268 -12.75 2.56 4.46
N SER A 269 -12.97 2.66 5.76
CA SER A 269 -11.92 2.58 6.76
C SER A 269 -11.91 1.18 7.38
N GLN A 270 -10.79 0.48 7.29
CA GLN A 270 -10.58 -0.80 7.99
C GLN A 270 -9.32 -0.72 8.86
N PRO A 271 -9.36 -1.26 10.10
CA PRO A 271 -8.17 -1.33 10.93
C PRO A 271 -7.15 -2.29 10.32
N ASP A 272 -5.91 -1.84 10.20
CA ASP A 272 -4.79 -2.72 9.85
C ASP A 272 -4.19 -3.30 11.12
N ASN A 273 -4.34 -4.60 11.30
CA ASN A 273 -3.86 -5.29 12.50
C ASN A 273 -2.33 -5.44 12.56
N HIS A 274 -1.59 -5.07 11.51
CA HIS A 274 -0.13 -5.14 11.49
C HIS A 274 0.53 -3.76 11.62
N ARG A 275 -0.24 -2.67 11.60
CA ARG A 275 0.29 -1.31 11.58
C ARG A 275 -0.21 -0.50 12.76
N VAL A 276 0.63 0.41 13.23
CA VAL A 276 0.30 1.36 14.29
C VAL A 276 0.70 2.77 13.88
N LEU A 277 0.00 3.76 14.43
CA LEU A 277 0.35 5.17 14.37
C LEU A 277 1.01 5.60 15.66
N VAL A 278 2.15 6.25 15.54
CA VAL A 278 2.86 6.89 16.65
C VAL A 278 2.67 8.40 16.51
N SER A 279 2.21 9.05 17.58
CA SER A 279 1.90 10.48 17.63
C SER A 279 2.42 11.10 18.93
N GLY A 280 2.39 12.44 19.02
CA GLY A 280 2.89 13.19 20.18
C GLY A 280 4.32 13.71 20.04
N PHE A 281 4.80 13.90 18.82
CA PHE A 281 6.12 14.49 18.57
C PHE A 281 6.10 15.99 18.90
N PRO A 282 7.08 16.51 19.66
CA PRO A 282 7.15 17.94 19.96
C PRO A 282 7.60 18.73 18.72
N ALA A 283 6.96 19.88 18.47
CA ALA A 283 7.22 20.73 17.30
C ALA A 283 8.66 21.29 17.21
N GLY A 284 9.46 21.20 18.29
CA GLY A 284 10.85 21.67 18.35
C GLY A 284 11.90 20.55 18.39
N LEU A 285 11.55 19.31 18.00
CA LEU A 285 12.48 18.18 18.00
C LEU A 285 13.62 18.42 16.99
N LYS A 286 14.86 18.56 17.47
CA LYS A 286 16.07 18.72 16.62
C LYS A 286 16.53 17.39 16.02
N LEU A 287 15.63 16.66 15.36
CA LEU A 287 15.96 15.43 14.66
C LEU A 287 15.43 15.51 13.23
N SER A 288 16.20 15.01 12.29
CA SER A 288 15.72 14.79 10.93
C SER A 288 14.65 13.69 10.91
N GLU A 289 13.86 13.65 9.84
CA GLU A 289 12.83 12.64 9.64
C GLU A 289 13.40 11.22 9.72
N GLU A 290 14.53 10.96 9.03
CA GLU A 290 15.19 9.66 9.04
C GLU A 290 15.72 9.27 10.42
N GLU A 291 16.31 10.19 11.17
CA GLU A 291 16.79 9.93 12.54
C GLU A 291 15.65 9.60 13.50
N LEU A 292 14.49 10.23 13.33
CA LEU A 292 13.29 9.93 14.12
C LEU A 292 12.79 8.52 13.79
N LEU A 293 12.67 8.18 12.51
CA LEU A 293 12.25 6.85 12.06
C LEU A 293 13.22 5.76 12.56
N ASP A 294 14.53 5.98 12.47
CA ASP A 294 15.55 5.07 12.99
C ASP A 294 15.38 4.84 14.50
N LYS A 295 15.20 5.90 15.28
CA LYS A 295 15.03 5.78 16.74
C LYS A 295 13.74 5.04 17.12
N LEU A 296 12.65 5.29 16.40
CA LEU A 296 11.38 4.62 16.63
C LEU A 296 11.47 3.14 16.24
N GLU A 297 12.11 2.81 15.13
CA GLU A 297 12.36 1.42 14.74
C GLU A 297 13.21 0.70 15.79
N ILE A 298 14.29 1.31 16.26
CA ILE A 298 15.15 0.72 17.30
C ILE A 298 14.38 0.55 18.63
N PHE A 299 13.49 1.48 18.98
CA PHE A 299 12.73 1.41 20.21
C PHE A 299 11.64 0.33 20.14
N PHE A 300 10.80 0.38 19.10
CA PHE A 300 9.69 -0.55 18.90
C PHE A 300 10.12 -1.88 18.25
N GLY A 301 11.39 -2.02 17.85
CA GLY A 301 11.99 -3.29 17.44
C GLY A 301 12.39 -4.18 18.61
N LYS A 302 12.52 -3.62 19.83
CA LYS A 302 12.98 -4.37 21.00
C LYS A 302 11.81 -5.07 21.68
N ALA A 303 11.91 -6.39 21.82
CA ALA A 303 10.94 -7.21 22.56
C ALA A 303 10.70 -6.74 24.01
N LYS A 304 11.72 -6.15 24.66
CA LYS A 304 11.60 -5.60 26.02
C LYS A 304 10.56 -4.48 26.14
N ASN A 305 10.28 -3.78 25.04
CA ASN A 305 9.30 -2.70 24.95
C ASN A 305 7.94 -3.22 24.45
N GLY A 306 7.73 -4.54 24.40
CA GLY A 306 6.56 -5.15 23.76
C GLY A 306 6.56 -5.06 22.24
N GLY A 307 7.71 -4.70 21.65
CA GLY A 307 7.94 -4.51 20.23
C GLY A 307 8.36 -5.77 19.47
N GLY A 308 8.63 -5.66 18.17
CA GLY A 308 9.00 -6.76 17.29
C GLY A 308 9.53 -6.27 15.94
N ASP A 309 9.85 -7.19 15.03
CA ASP A 309 10.47 -6.85 13.75
C ASP A 309 9.59 -5.89 12.93
N VAL A 310 10.07 -4.66 12.76
CA VAL A 310 9.44 -3.60 11.96
C VAL A 310 9.69 -3.89 10.48
N GLU A 311 8.62 -4.00 9.70
CA GLU A 311 8.65 -4.24 8.26
C GLU A 311 8.60 -2.93 7.46
N THR A 312 7.83 -1.96 7.93
CA THR A 312 7.63 -0.67 7.25
C THR A 312 7.64 0.49 8.23
N ARG A 313 8.23 1.62 7.83
CA ARG A 313 8.21 2.87 8.59
C ARG A 313 8.01 4.03 7.63
N GLU A 314 7.05 4.89 7.92
CA GLU A 314 6.67 6.01 7.05
C GLU A 314 6.28 7.22 7.90
N MET A 315 6.76 8.40 7.51
CA MET A 315 6.30 9.66 8.09
C MET A 315 5.02 10.10 7.39
N LEU A 316 3.99 10.36 8.17
CA LEU A 316 2.74 11.00 7.77
C LEU A 316 2.68 12.38 8.41
N GLN A 317 1.71 13.23 8.04
CA GLN A 317 1.58 14.62 8.50
C GLN A 317 1.65 14.77 10.04
N GLY A 318 2.86 14.92 10.60
CA GLY A 318 3.12 14.99 12.04
C GLY A 318 2.98 13.68 12.83
N THR A 319 2.85 12.52 12.16
CA THR A 319 2.73 11.20 12.81
C THR A 319 3.60 10.16 12.10
N VAL A 320 3.98 9.07 12.77
CA VAL A 320 4.79 8.00 12.17
C VAL A 320 3.97 6.73 12.12
N MET A 321 3.86 6.13 10.93
CA MET A 321 3.31 4.80 10.77
C MET A 321 4.43 3.77 10.88
N LEU A 322 4.25 2.77 11.75
CA LEU A 322 5.11 1.59 11.85
C LEU A 322 4.30 0.34 11.53
N GLY A 323 4.82 -0.50 10.65
CA GLY A 323 4.28 -1.82 10.33
C GLY A 323 5.17 -2.91 10.90
N PHE A 324 4.56 -3.93 11.49
CA PHE A 324 5.23 -5.05 12.13
C PHE A 324 4.94 -6.35 11.39
N THR A 325 5.90 -7.26 11.44
CA THR A 325 5.74 -8.59 10.82
C THR A 325 4.68 -9.43 11.55
N ASP A 326 4.47 -9.22 12.85
CA ASP A 326 3.50 -9.95 13.67
C ASP A 326 2.37 -9.01 14.14
N GLU A 327 1.12 -9.34 13.77
CA GLU A 327 -0.09 -8.61 14.18
C GLU A 327 -0.24 -8.50 15.71
N LYS A 328 0.25 -9.49 16.47
CA LYS A 328 0.14 -9.47 17.93
C LYS A 328 0.96 -8.35 18.54
N VAL A 329 2.07 -7.99 17.91
CA VAL A 329 2.93 -6.88 18.36
C VAL A 329 2.15 -5.58 18.21
N ALA A 330 1.59 -5.31 17.04
CA ALA A 330 0.80 -4.11 16.79
C ALA A 330 -0.42 -4.01 17.74
N GLN A 331 -1.15 -5.11 17.96
CA GLN A 331 -2.26 -5.17 18.91
C GLN A 331 -1.81 -4.88 20.34
N HIS A 332 -0.70 -5.47 20.78
CA HIS A 332 -0.16 -5.29 22.12
C HIS A 332 0.34 -3.86 22.34
N LEU A 333 1.03 -3.27 21.35
CA LEU A 333 1.46 -1.87 21.41
C LEU A 333 0.27 -0.91 21.51
N CYS A 334 -0.81 -1.17 20.77
CA CYS A 334 -2.06 -0.39 20.87
C CYS A 334 -2.74 -0.54 22.25
N GLN A 335 -2.65 -1.71 22.89
CA GLN A 335 -3.20 -1.92 24.24
C GLN A 335 -2.45 -1.13 25.31
N ILE A 336 -1.11 -1.00 25.16
CA ILE A 336 -0.29 -0.18 26.06
C ILE A 336 -0.57 1.31 25.83
N GLY A 337 -0.66 1.73 24.57
CA GLY A 337 -1.14 3.06 24.17
C GLY A 337 -0.18 4.23 24.41
N GLN A 338 0.60 4.24 25.49
CA GLN A 338 1.58 5.31 25.79
C GLN A 338 2.98 4.74 26.06
N PHE A 339 3.99 5.37 25.47
CA PHE A 339 5.37 4.95 25.56
C PHE A 339 6.29 6.15 25.77
N THR A 340 7.20 6.05 26.73
CA THR A 340 8.26 7.05 26.88
C THR A 340 9.46 6.64 26.05
N VAL A 341 9.72 7.37 24.97
CA VAL A 341 10.77 7.05 24.00
C VAL A 341 11.94 8.03 24.12
N PRO A 342 13.18 7.54 24.22
CA PRO A 342 14.37 8.39 24.22
C PRO A 342 14.64 8.94 22.82
N LEU A 343 14.25 10.19 22.58
CA LEU A 343 14.50 10.90 21.33
C LEU A 343 15.63 11.91 21.53
N GLY A 344 16.86 11.48 21.25
CA GLY A 344 18.04 12.31 21.47
C GLY A 344 18.42 12.36 22.96
N ARG A 345 18.39 13.55 23.58
CA ARG A 345 18.67 13.73 25.02
C ARG A 345 17.41 13.79 25.89
N GLN A 346 16.23 13.72 25.28
CA GLN A 346 14.94 13.87 25.97
C GLN A 346 14.16 12.56 25.96
N GLN A 347 13.46 12.31 27.06
CA GLN A 347 12.46 11.25 27.17
C GLN A 347 11.12 11.85 26.76
N VAL A 348 10.59 11.43 25.62
CA VAL A 348 9.37 12.01 25.03
C VAL A 348 8.23 11.01 25.20
N PRO A 349 7.10 11.40 25.82
CA PRO A 349 5.91 10.56 25.87
C PRO A 349 5.24 10.56 24.49
N LEU A 350 5.20 9.40 23.85
CA LEU A 350 4.55 9.15 22.58
C LEU A 350 3.31 8.30 22.78
N ARG A 351 2.30 8.52 21.94
CA ARG A 351 1.07 7.73 21.92
C ARG A 351 1.05 6.81 20.71
N VAL A 352 0.73 5.55 20.94
CA VAL A 352 0.55 4.53 19.91
C VAL A 352 -0.93 4.22 19.77
N SER A 353 -1.47 4.35 18.56
CA SER A 353 -2.87 4.08 18.22
C SER A 353 -2.96 3.14 17.02
N PRO A 354 -4.10 2.44 16.83
CA PRO A 354 -4.27 1.55 15.70
C PRO A 354 -4.23 2.33 14.38
N TYR A 355 -3.52 1.79 13.38
CA TYR A 355 -3.55 2.35 12.03
C TYR A 355 -4.84 1.92 11.34
N VAL A 356 -5.52 2.87 10.71
CA VAL A 356 -6.75 2.63 9.95
C VAL A 356 -6.45 2.98 8.50
N SER A 357 -6.45 1.97 7.64
CA SER A 357 -6.32 2.18 6.20
C SER A 357 -7.67 2.63 5.65
N GLY A 358 -7.67 3.77 4.95
CA GLY A 358 -8.83 4.27 4.22
C GLY A 358 -8.66 3.99 2.74
N GLU A 359 -9.50 3.11 2.18
CA GLU A 359 -9.59 2.94 0.72
C GLU A 359 -10.73 3.80 0.16
N ILE A 360 -10.45 4.59 -0.87
CA ILE A 360 -11.48 5.36 -1.58
C ILE A 360 -12.32 4.37 -2.40
N GLN A 361 -13.56 4.14 -1.99
CA GLN A 361 -14.48 3.27 -2.70
C GLN A 361 -15.16 3.98 -3.88
N LYS A 362 -15.49 5.26 -3.68
CA LYS A 362 -16.19 6.04 -4.68
C LYS A 362 -15.84 7.52 -4.54
N ALA A 363 -15.45 8.14 -5.64
CA ALA A 363 -15.34 9.59 -5.76
C ALA A 363 -16.39 10.08 -6.77
N MET A 364 -17.18 11.07 -6.39
CA MET A 364 -18.13 11.73 -7.30
C MET A 364 -17.54 13.06 -7.75
N ILE A 365 -17.27 13.15 -9.06
CA ILE A 365 -16.76 14.35 -9.71
C ILE A 365 -17.95 15.07 -10.35
N LYS A 366 -18.05 16.37 -10.12
CA LYS A 366 -18.99 17.24 -10.84
C LYS A 366 -18.22 18.38 -11.48
N SER A 367 -18.61 18.76 -12.70
CA SER A 367 -18.14 20.00 -13.30
C SER A 367 -18.73 21.18 -12.52
N GLN A 368 -17.86 22.08 -12.09
CA GLN A 368 -18.25 23.32 -11.43
C GLN A 368 -17.59 24.48 -12.16
N GLN A 369 -18.40 25.51 -12.45
CA GLN A 369 -17.93 26.73 -13.09
C GLN A 369 -17.01 27.51 -12.14
N VAL A 370 -15.89 27.99 -12.68
CA VAL A 370 -14.97 28.90 -11.98
C VAL A 370 -15.54 30.30 -12.05
N LEU A 371 -15.68 30.94 -10.89
CA LEU A 371 -16.32 32.25 -10.80
C LEU A 371 -15.40 33.41 -11.23
N HIS A 372 -14.07 33.21 -11.17
CA HIS A 372 -13.07 34.25 -11.43
C HIS A 372 -12.39 34.13 -12.78
N SER A 373 -12.51 32.98 -13.47
CA SER A 373 -11.76 32.72 -14.69
C SER A 373 -12.69 32.48 -15.87
N VAL A 374 -12.32 33.02 -17.03
CA VAL A 374 -13.03 32.82 -18.30
C VAL A 374 -12.09 32.27 -19.36
N LEU A 375 -12.62 31.42 -20.22
CA LEU A 375 -11.89 30.91 -21.38
C LEU A 375 -12.25 31.73 -22.62
N VAL A 376 -11.25 32.34 -23.22
CA VAL A 376 -11.35 33.06 -24.48
C VAL A 376 -10.92 32.13 -25.60
N THR A 377 -11.79 31.90 -26.56
CA THR A 377 -11.58 30.96 -27.68
C THR A 377 -11.70 31.69 -29.02
N ASN A 378 -11.31 31.00 -30.10
CA ASN A 378 -11.30 31.54 -31.46
C ASN A 378 -10.28 32.66 -31.66
N ILE A 379 -9.08 32.48 -31.10
CA ILE A 379 -7.95 33.40 -31.31
C ILE A 379 -7.13 32.89 -32.51
N PRO A 380 -7.09 33.63 -33.64
CA PRO A 380 -6.37 33.27 -34.85
C PRO A 380 -4.88 33.58 -34.72
N ASP A 381 -4.08 32.89 -35.54
CA ASP A 381 -2.62 33.01 -35.59
C ASP A 381 -2.20 34.21 -36.46
N ILE A 382 -2.42 35.42 -35.96
CA ILE A 382 -2.15 36.67 -36.71
C ILE A 382 -1.10 37.54 -35.99
N LEU A 383 -0.87 37.30 -34.70
CA LEU A 383 -0.03 38.13 -33.84
C LEU A 383 0.92 37.28 -33.02
N ASP A 384 2.07 37.86 -32.69
CA ASP A 384 3.03 37.25 -31.78
C ASP A 384 2.43 37.09 -30.37
N ALA A 385 2.86 36.06 -29.64
CA ALA A 385 2.28 35.70 -28.35
C ALA A 385 2.34 36.83 -27.30
N GLN A 386 3.39 37.67 -27.34
CA GLN A 386 3.56 38.80 -26.42
C GLN A 386 2.61 39.96 -26.76
N GLU A 387 2.48 40.32 -28.04
CA GLU A 387 1.58 41.38 -28.48
C GLU A 387 0.11 41.00 -28.23
N LEU A 388 -0.22 39.73 -28.48
CA LEU A 388 -1.54 39.19 -28.21
C LEU A 388 -1.87 39.19 -26.71
N HIS A 389 -0.89 38.90 -25.85
CA HIS A 389 -1.04 38.98 -24.41
C HIS A 389 -1.35 40.42 -23.96
N ASP A 390 -0.54 41.40 -24.37
CA ASP A 390 -0.73 42.81 -24.03
C ASP A 390 -2.09 43.35 -24.52
N ILE A 391 -2.50 43.01 -25.76
CA ILE A 391 -3.77 43.46 -26.34
C ILE A 391 -4.96 42.86 -25.57
N LEU A 392 -4.91 41.57 -25.24
CA LEU A 392 -5.97 40.91 -24.49
C LEU A 392 -6.06 41.48 -23.07
N GLU A 393 -4.93 41.68 -22.40
CA GLU A 393 -4.88 42.26 -21.06
C GLU A 393 -5.51 43.66 -21.06
N ILE A 394 -5.09 44.54 -21.98
CA ILE A 394 -5.64 45.90 -22.12
C ILE A 394 -7.14 45.86 -22.47
N HIS A 395 -7.59 44.90 -23.28
CA HIS A 395 -9.00 44.78 -23.63
C HIS A 395 -9.85 44.39 -22.41
N PHE A 396 -9.39 43.38 -21.67
CA PHE A 396 -10.10 42.84 -20.51
C PHE A 396 -9.93 43.69 -19.24
N GLN A 397 -9.01 44.65 -19.23
CA GLN A 397 -8.89 45.63 -18.15
C GLN A 397 -9.88 46.81 -18.30
N LYS A 398 -10.43 47.05 -19.49
CA LYS A 398 -11.30 48.20 -19.77
C LYS A 398 -12.73 48.00 -19.24
N PRO A 399 -13.21 48.80 -18.26
CA PRO A 399 -14.56 48.66 -17.71
C PRO A 399 -15.66 48.90 -18.75
N THR A 400 -15.40 49.76 -19.74
CA THR A 400 -16.32 50.05 -20.85
C THR A 400 -16.66 48.83 -21.71
N ARG A 401 -15.88 47.75 -21.61
CA ARG A 401 -16.05 46.49 -22.34
C ARG A 401 -16.50 45.34 -21.43
N GLY A 402 -16.93 45.65 -20.20
CA GLY A 402 -17.26 44.64 -19.19
C GLY A 402 -16.03 44.01 -18.53
N GLY A 403 -14.85 44.63 -18.70
CA GLY A 403 -13.59 44.20 -18.11
C GLY A 403 -13.37 44.69 -16.67
N GLY A 404 -12.29 44.24 -16.03
CA GLY A 404 -11.94 44.54 -14.64
C GLY A 404 -10.46 44.28 -14.36
N GLU A 405 -10.06 44.28 -13.09
CA GLU A 405 -8.67 43.99 -12.71
C GLU A 405 -8.33 42.53 -13.03
N VAL A 406 -7.31 42.33 -13.86
CA VAL A 406 -6.84 41.02 -14.33
C VAL A 406 -5.74 40.55 -13.40
N GLU A 407 -5.96 39.42 -12.72
CA GLU A 407 -4.98 38.81 -11.83
C GLU A 407 -3.92 38.02 -12.62
N ALA A 408 -4.37 37.30 -13.64
CA ALA A 408 -3.50 36.48 -14.48
C ALA A 408 -4.10 36.29 -15.89
N LEU A 409 -3.24 36.32 -16.90
CA LEU A 409 -3.57 36.04 -18.29
C LEU A 409 -2.57 35.05 -18.87
N THR A 410 -3.06 33.95 -19.46
CA THR A 410 -2.22 32.96 -20.17
C THR A 410 -2.78 32.70 -21.55
N VAL A 411 -1.95 32.86 -22.58
CA VAL A 411 -2.32 32.67 -23.98
C VAL A 411 -1.70 31.38 -24.51
N VAL A 412 -2.49 30.61 -25.28
CA VAL A 412 -2.08 29.39 -25.97
C VAL A 412 -2.23 29.63 -27.47
N PRO A 413 -1.13 29.94 -28.17
CA PRO A 413 -1.16 30.16 -29.61
C PRO A 413 -1.65 28.93 -30.38
N PRO A 414 -2.17 29.10 -31.60
CA PRO A 414 -2.52 27.97 -32.48
C PRO A 414 -1.31 27.05 -32.73
N GLY A 415 -1.53 25.73 -32.71
CA GLY A 415 -0.44 24.74 -32.86
C GLY A 415 0.40 24.48 -31.60
N GLN A 416 0.13 25.18 -30.49
CA GLN A 416 0.72 24.90 -29.18
C GLN A 416 -0.31 24.27 -28.22
N GLN A 417 0.19 23.51 -27.24
CA GLN A 417 -0.63 22.94 -26.16
C GLN A 417 -0.34 23.68 -24.86
N GLY A 418 -1.39 24.18 -24.21
CA GLY A 418 -1.29 24.83 -22.91
C GLY A 418 -1.94 24.00 -21.81
N LEU A 419 -1.45 24.15 -20.59
CA LEU A 419 -2.02 23.54 -19.40
C LEU A 419 -2.20 24.62 -18.32
N ALA A 420 -3.43 24.79 -17.86
CA ALA A 420 -3.73 25.62 -16.69
C ALA A 420 -3.75 24.75 -15.43
N VAL A 421 -3.08 25.20 -14.38
CA VAL A 421 -3.04 24.51 -13.08
C VAL A 421 -3.76 25.38 -12.05
N PHE A 422 -4.86 24.88 -11.51
CA PHE A 422 -5.64 25.55 -10.48
C PHE A 422 -5.34 24.94 -9.12
N SER A 423 -4.74 25.71 -8.23
CA SER A 423 -4.57 25.34 -6.82
C SER A 423 -5.74 25.85 -5.98
N SER A 424 -6.22 25.05 -5.03
CA SER A 424 -7.15 25.58 -4.02
C SER A 424 -6.46 26.65 -3.18
N MET A 425 -6.91 27.91 -3.27
CA MET A 425 -6.48 28.97 -2.36
C MET A 425 -6.74 28.52 -0.92
N SER A 426 -5.67 28.40 -0.13
CA SER A 426 -5.73 28.15 1.30
C SER A 426 -6.54 29.27 1.95
N SER A 427 -7.77 28.96 2.37
CA SER A 427 -8.56 29.85 3.23
C SER A 427 -8.27 29.57 4.69
#